data_AF-G1UUJ4-F1
#
_entry.id   AF-G1UUJ4-F1
#
_cell.length_a   1.000
_cell.length_b   1.000
_cell.length_c   1.000
_cell.angle_alpha   90.00
_cell.angle_beta   90.00
_cell.angle_gamma   90.00
#
_symmetry.space_group_name_H-M   'P 1'
#
loop_
_entity.id
_entity.type
_entity.pdbx_description
1 polymer ?
#
loop_
_entity_poly.entity_id
_entity_poly.type
_entity_poly.pdbx_seq_one_letter_code
_entity_poly.pdbx_strand_id
1 'polypeptide(L)' 'MLHEELQSIRSALGEVMGRLDPDNADLVRRCRRNLDAAADQARELEKRLIPDSAVRLMDRPPLSAEQASGGCA' A
#
# COMPACT_ATOMS: atom_id res chain seq x y z
N MET A 1 3.22 3.88 -4.30
CA MET A 1 2.69 2.87 -3.34
C MET A 1 3.53 1.59 -3.45
N LEU A 2 3.58 0.72 -2.44
CA LEU A 2 4.43 -0.49 -2.44
C LEU A 2 4.17 -1.41 -3.63
N HIS A 3 2.89 -1.58 -4.05
CA HIS A 3 2.54 -2.32 -5.26
C HIS A 3 3.29 -1.80 -6.51
N GLU A 4 3.34 -0.49 -6.68
CA GLU A 4 3.98 0.17 -7.82
C GLU A 4 5.50 0.00 -7.79
N GLU A 5 6.12 0.09 -6.61
CA GLU A 5 7.56 -0.14 -6.43
C GLU A 5 7.95 -1.57 -6.81
N LEU A 6 7.15 -2.57 -6.38
CA LEU A 6 7.40 -3.97 -6.72
C LEU A 6 7.27 -4.23 -8.23
N GLN A 7 6.28 -3.60 -8.89
CA GLN A 7 6.13 -3.66 -10.35
C GLN A 7 7.28 -2.97 -11.09
N SER A 8 7.80 -1.86 -10.55
CA SER A 8 8.97 -1.15 -11.08
C SER A 8 10.21 -2.05 -11.05
N ILE A 9 10.52 -2.65 -9.89
CA ILE A 9 11.65 -3.59 -9.76
C ILE A 9 11.51 -4.77 -10.71
N ARG A 10 10.31 -5.37 -10.79
CA ARG A 10 10.03 -6.47 -11.72
C ARG A 10 10.30 -6.09 -13.18
N SER A 11 9.97 -4.86 -13.56
CA SER A 11 10.17 -4.34 -14.92
C SER A 11 11.65 -4.12 -15.21
N ALA A 12 12.39 -3.48 -14.29
CA ALA A 12 13.84 -3.30 -14.40
C ALA A 12 14.59 -4.65 -14.53
N LEU A 13 14.15 -5.68 -13.78
CA LEU A 13 14.68 -7.03 -13.93
C LEU A 13 14.41 -7.64 -15.30
N GLY A 14 13.31 -7.25 -15.96
CA GLY A 14 13.01 -7.67 -17.33
C GLY A 14 13.99 -7.11 -18.35
N GLU A 15 14.47 -5.88 -18.16
CA GLU A 15 15.40 -5.21 -19.08
C GLU A 15 16.77 -5.87 -19.13
N VAL A 16 17.20 -6.48 -18.03
CA VAL A 16 18.50 -7.17 -17.94
C VAL A 16 18.46 -8.61 -18.44
N MET A 17 17.28 -9.22 -18.61
CA MET A 17 17.13 -10.65 -18.95
C MET A 17 17.82 -11.07 -20.25
N GLY A 18 17.92 -10.17 -21.24
CA GLY A 18 18.58 -10.47 -22.52
C GLY A 18 20.11 -10.52 -22.45
N ARG A 19 20.70 -10.17 -21.29
CA ARG A 19 22.15 -10.06 -21.09
C ARG A 19 22.71 -11.14 -20.16
N LEU A 20 21.86 -12.02 -19.64
CA LEU A 20 22.22 -13.03 -18.65
C LEU A 20 22.46 -14.39 -19.32
N ASP A 21 23.37 -15.17 -18.77
CA ASP A 21 23.45 -16.60 -19.06
C ASP A 21 22.17 -17.34 -18.58
N PRO A 22 21.93 -18.58 -19.05
CA PRO A 22 20.70 -19.30 -18.75
C PRO A 22 20.39 -19.46 -17.25
N ASP A 23 21.40 -19.74 -16.42
CA ASP A 23 21.22 -20.01 -15.00
C ASP A 23 20.84 -18.73 -14.25
N ASN A 24 21.54 -17.62 -14.54
CA ASN A 24 21.20 -16.31 -13.99
C ASN A 24 19.85 -15.80 -14.51
N ALA A 25 19.51 -16.07 -15.77
CA ALA A 25 18.20 -15.75 -16.33
C ALA A 25 17.08 -16.50 -15.60
N ASP A 26 17.30 -17.76 -15.21
CA ASP A 26 16.34 -18.54 -14.42
C ASP A 26 16.15 -17.99 -13.01
N LEU A 27 17.23 -17.56 -12.35
CA LEU A 27 17.14 -16.85 -11.07
C LEU A 27 16.29 -15.59 -11.19
N VAL A 28 16.55 -14.76 -12.21
CA VAL A 28 15.77 -13.53 -12.45
C VAL A 28 14.30 -13.84 -12.77
N ARG A 29 14.00 -14.89 -13.54
CA ARG A 29 12.62 -15.34 -13.79
C ARG A 29 11.90 -15.72 -12.48
N ARG A 30 12.59 -16.39 -11.55
CA ARG A 30 12.04 -16.71 -10.22
C ARG A 30 11.78 -15.44 -9.41
N CYS A 31 12.73 -14.52 -9.36
CA CYS A 31 12.56 -13.23 -8.68
C CYS A 31 11.35 -12.46 -9.23
N ARG A 32 11.19 -12.38 -10.55
CA ARG A 32 10.05 -11.70 -11.19
C ARG A 32 8.70 -12.31 -10.80
N ARG A 33 8.59 -13.64 -10.75
CA ARG A 33 7.37 -14.32 -10.28
C ARG A 33 7.06 -14.05 -8.81
N ASN A 34 8.09 -14.01 -7.95
CA ASN A 34 7.91 -13.68 -6.54
C ASN A 34 7.46 -12.23 -6.36
N LEU A 35 8.01 -11.31 -7.15
CA LEU A 35 7.61 -9.90 -7.17
C LEU A 35 6.18 -9.72 -7.64
N ASP A 36 5.71 -10.48 -8.65
CA ASP A 36 4.30 -10.48 -9.07
C ASP A 36 3.38 -10.87 -7.90
N ALA A 37 3.67 -11.99 -7.23
CA ALA A 37 2.88 -12.43 -6.08
C ALA A 37 2.90 -11.42 -4.91
N ALA A 38 4.06 -10.82 -4.63
CA ALA A 38 4.19 -9.80 -3.59
C ALA A 38 3.45 -8.51 -3.96
N ALA A 39 3.46 -8.11 -5.23
CA ALA A 39 2.75 -6.94 -5.71
C ALA A 39 1.23 -7.11 -5.59
N ASP A 40 0.70 -8.30 -5.87
CA ASP A 40 -0.73 -8.59 -5.67
C ASP A 40 -1.11 -8.51 -4.20
N GLN A 41 -0.30 -9.08 -3.30
CA GLN A 41 -0.52 -8.99 -1.86
C GLN A 41 -0.44 -7.53 -1.37
N ALA A 42 0.55 -6.77 -1.83
CA ALA A 42 0.70 -5.36 -1.51
C ALA A 42 -0.54 -4.57 -1.93
N ARG A 43 -1.06 -4.80 -3.15
CA ARG A 43 -2.27 -4.13 -3.63
C ARG A 43 -3.49 -4.40 -2.76
N GLU A 44 -3.68 -5.65 -2.32
CA GLU A 44 -4.78 -5.99 -1.43
C GLU A 44 -4.62 -5.37 -0.04
N LEU A 45 -3.40 -5.33 0.49
CA LEU A 45 -3.12 -4.62 1.73
C LEU A 45 -3.37 -3.13 1.60
N GLU A 46 -2.90 -2.48 0.55
CA GLU A 46 -3.09 -1.05 0.30
C GLU A 46 -4.57 -0.68 0.21
N LYS A 47 -5.39 -1.48 -0.48
CA LYS A 47 -6.85 -1.29 -0.51
C LYS A 47 -7.49 -1.36 0.87
N ARG A 48 -7.03 -2.29 1.72
CA ARG A 48 -7.55 -2.49 3.08
C ARG A 48 -7.01 -1.47 4.08
N LEU A 49 -5.81 -0.95 3.82
CA LEU A 49 -5.11 -0.01 4.68
C LEU A 49 -5.49 1.44 4.38
N ILE A 50 -6.30 1.74 3.35
CA ILE A 50 -7.02 3.02 3.23
C ILE A 50 -8.17 2.95 4.23
N PRO A 51 -8.04 3.55 5.42
CA PRO A 51 -9.12 3.57 6.36
C PRO A 51 -9.96 4.80 6.00
N ASP A 52 -11.25 4.58 5.81
CA ASP A 52 -12.28 5.61 5.93
C ASP A 52 -12.18 6.41 7.27
N SER A 53 -11.36 5.95 8.22
CA SER A 53 -11.15 6.57 9.54
C SER A 53 -10.34 7.87 9.52
N ALA A 54 -9.65 8.21 8.43
CA ALA A 54 -9.05 9.55 8.30
C ALA A 54 -10.11 10.64 8.03
N VAL A 55 -11.28 10.26 7.49
CA VAL A 55 -12.39 11.20 7.24
C VAL A 55 -13.35 11.25 8.43
N ARG A 56 -13.60 10.12 9.11
CA ARG A 56 -14.62 10.06 10.18
C ARG A 56 -14.22 10.64 11.54
N LEU A 57 -12.95 11.00 11.77
CA LEU A 57 -12.55 11.67 13.02
C LEU A 57 -12.96 13.16 13.04
N MET A 58 -13.20 13.77 11.87
CA MET A 58 -13.59 15.18 11.74
C MET A 58 -15.11 15.40 11.83
N ASP A 59 -15.92 14.33 11.79
CA ASP A 59 -17.39 14.41 11.84
C ASP A 59 -17.98 14.04 13.22
N ARG A 60 -17.16 13.94 14.27
CA ARG A 60 -17.67 13.70 15.62
C ARG A 60 -18.47 14.94 16.07
N PRO A 61 -19.80 14.83 16.33
CA PRO A 61 -20.56 15.96 16.86
C PRO A 61 -19.98 16.38 18.21
N PRO A 62 -19.92 17.69 18.53
CA PRO A 62 -19.46 18.15 19.83
C PRO A 62 -20.33 17.52 20.92
N LEU A 63 -19.68 17.03 21.99
CA LEU A 63 -20.39 16.50 23.16
C LEU A 63 -21.22 17.63 23.76
N SER A 64 -22.55 17.47 23.81
CA SER A 64 -23.51 18.44 24.36
C SER A 64 -23.31 18.77 25.85
N ALA A 65 -22.24 18.29 26.48
CA ALA A 65 -21.94 18.50 27.90
C ALA A 65 -21.16 19.80 28.19
N GLU A 66 -20.60 20.49 27.19
CA GLU A 66 -19.91 21.77 27.43
C GLU A 66 -20.83 23.01 27.38
N GLN A 67 -22.12 22.86 27.08
CA GLN A 67 -23.08 23.99 27.05
C GLN A 67 -23.93 24.14 28.32
N ALA A 68 -23.74 23.30 29.34
CA ALA A 68 -24.59 23.29 30.54
C ALA A 68 -23.98 23.98 31.78
N SER A 69 -22.82 24.64 31.69
CA SER A 69 -22.23 25.34 32.85
C SER A 69 -21.74 26.73 32.46
N GLY A 70 -22.69 27.66 32.27
CA GLY A 70 -22.35 29.07 32.04
C GLY A 70 -23.50 30.06 32.08
N GLY A 71 -24.66 29.68 32.61
CA GLY A 71 -25.79 30.60 32.75
C GLY A 71 -26.67 30.21 33.92
N CYS A 72 -26.63 31.03 34.97
CA CYS A 72 -27.74 31.47 35.82
C CYS A 72 -27.25 31.86 37.21
N ALA A 73 -27.00 33.16 37.42
CA ALA A 73 -27.64 34.02 38.42
C ALA A 73 -26.94 35.39 38.42
#